data_AF-A0A0V8HR18-F1
#
_entry.id   AF-A0A0V8HR18-F1
#
_cell.length_a   1.000
_cell.length_b   1.000
_cell.length_c   1.000
_cell.angle_alpha   90.00
_cell.angle_beta   90.00
_cell.angle_gamma   90.00
#
_symmetry.space_group_name_H-M   'P 1'
#
loop_
_entity.id
_entity.type
_entity.pdbx_description
1 polymer ?
#
loop_
_entity_poly.entity_id
_entity_poly.type
_entity_poly.pdbx_seq_one_letter_code
_entity_poly.pdbx_strand_id
1 'polypeptide(L)'
;MRACLSSAEVCAKGSSGGAEFTEWRNVTAEEMKSRAGNMFANRETKQSKSIHGRLWSAASDLSSSARKQIGNPYVLGTPVFGVDLNSAEARKKYSSSELSNLRAYKRMEDTAVGFASLYAIEQWGGASMVEIKLRREPIVPFAQRHDEKATTKSRETYIGWRDTKKFDESTVSVWS
;
A
#
# COMPACT_ATOMS: atom_id res chain seq x y z
N MET A 1 1.22 1.96 7.16
CA MET A 1 1.58 3.04 6.21
C MET A 1 2.26 4.17 6.97
N ARG A 2 2.86 5.11 6.28
CA ARG A 2 3.29 6.41 6.82
C ARG A 2 3.11 7.50 5.76
N ALA A 3 3.21 8.75 6.15
CA ALA A 3 3.01 9.90 5.28
C ALA A 3 4.20 10.86 5.30
N CYS A 4 4.28 11.71 4.28
CA CYS A 4 5.13 12.89 4.25
C CYS A 4 4.27 14.15 4.34
N LEU A 5 4.49 14.95 5.38
CA LEU A 5 3.68 16.12 5.70
C LEU A 5 4.18 17.41 5.04
N SER A 6 5.43 17.41 4.55
CA SER A 6 6.02 18.53 3.81
C SER A 6 5.41 18.69 2.41
N SER A 7 5.79 19.75 1.68
CA SER A 7 5.38 19.92 0.28
C SER A 7 5.91 18.78 -0.60
N ALA A 8 5.27 18.53 -1.74
CA ALA A 8 5.65 17.44 -2.64
C ALA A 8 7.11 17.53 -3.10
N GLU A 9 7.62 18.75 -3.35
CA GLU A 9 9.00 19.01 -3.75
C GLU A 9 10.00 18.69 -2.64
N VAL A 10 9.64 18.98 -1.39
CA VAL A 10 10.47 18.66 -0.22
C VAL A 10 10.44 17.16 0.04
N CYS A 11 9.27 16.53 0.01
CA CYS A 11 9.11 15.09 0.15
C CYS A 11 9.92 14.30 -0.90
N ALA A 12 9.95 14.77 -2.14
CA ALA A 12 10.74 14.16 -3.22
C ALA A 12 12.26 14.17 -2.94
N LYS A 13 12.75 15.12 -2.13
CA LYS A 13 14.17 15.21 -1.73
C LYS A 13 14.51 14.36 -0.49
N GLY A 14 13.51 13.73 0.14
CA GLY A 14 13.69 12.89 1.31
C GLY A 14 14.09 13.66 2.58
N SER A 15 14.41 12.93 3.66
CA SER A 15 14.76 13.54 4.96
C SER A 15 15.96 14.47 4.88
N SER A 16 16.94 14.16 4.03
CA SER A 16 18.10 15.04 3.76
C SER A 16 17.69 16.39 3.15
N GLY A 17 16.56 16.45 2.47
CA GLY A 17 15.97 17.67 1.94
C GLY A 17 15.04 18.41 2.90
N GLY A 18 14.93 17.95 4.15
CA GLY A 18 14.03 18.53 5.16
C GLY A 18 12.61 17.94 5.18
N ALA A 19 12.39 16.80 4.51
CA ALA A 19 11.08 16.14 4.53
C ALA A 19 10.73 15.62 5.92
N GLU A 20 9.55 16.00 6.39
CA GLU A 20 8.95 15.51 7.63
C GLU A 20 8.10 14.28 7.34
N PHE A 21 8.53 13.14 7.90
CA PHE A 21 7.85 11.87 7.77
C PHE A 21 7.21 11.47 9.08
N THR A 22 5.99 10.94 8.99
CA THR A 22 5.32 10.36 10.15
C THR A 22 5.95 9.02 10.53
N GLU A 23 5.64 8.59 11.73
CA GLU A 23 5.86 7.21 12.17
C GLU A 23 5.07 6.20 11.31
N TRP A 24 5.51 4.94 11.36
CA TRP A 24 4.77 3.84 10.74
C TRP A 24 3.54 3.47 11.56
N ARG A 25 2.37 3.57 10.96
CA ARG A 25 1.08 3.15 11.53
C ARG A 25 0.66 1.78 11.05
N ASN A 26 0.20 0.93 11.97
CA ASN A 26 -0.33 -0.40 11.65
C ASN A 26 -1.86 -0.33 11.58
N VAL A 27 -2.35 0.27 10.50
CA VAL A 27 -3.78 0.56 10.31
C VAL A 27 -4.64 -0.70 10.47
N THR A 28 -4.18 -1.85 9.98
CA THR A 28 -4.89 -3.13 10.16
C THR A 28 -5.04 -3.52 11.64
N ALA A 29 -4.00 -3.34 12.45
CA ALA A 29 -4.08 -3.63 13.88
C ALA A 29 -4.91 -2.59 14.63
N GLU A 30 -4.83 -1.32 14.24
CA GLU A 30 -5.62 -0.22 14.80
C GLU A 30 -7.11 -0.42 14.57
N GLU A 31 -7.53 -0.70 13.32
CA GLU A 31 -8.91 -1.08 12.99
C GLU A 31 -9.37 -2.30 13.80
N MET A 32 -8.47 -3.28 14.03
CA MET A 32 -8.78 -4.47 14.81
C MET A 32 -8.87 -4.27 16.31
N LYS A 33 -8.38 -3.17 16.88
CA LYS A 33 -8.60 -2.86 18.31
C LYS A 33 -10.06 -2.57 18.62
N SER A 34 -10.77 -1.90 17.70
CA SER A 34 -12.22 -1.64 17.81
C SER A 34 -13.08 -2.92 17.89
N ARG A 35 -12.49 -4.08 17.60
CA ARG A 35 -13.13 -5.40 17.60
C ARG A 35 -13.10 -6.12 18.96
N ALA A 36 -12.27 -5.71 19.92
CA ALA A 36 -12.14 -6.42 21.19
C ALA A 36 -13.50 -6.49 21.93
N GLY A 37 -14.22 -7.61 21.79
CA GLY A 37 -15.55 -7.83 22.36
C GLY A 37 -16.71 -8.01 21.35
N ASN A 38 -16.53 -7.72 20.05
CA ASN A 38 -17.62 -7.84 19.06
C ASN A 38 -17.49 -9.10 18.18
N MET A 39 -18.44 -10.04 18.35
CA MET A 39 -18.51 -11.30 17.58
C MET A 39 -18.76 -11.07 16.08
N PHE A 40 -19.50 -10.03 15.72
CA PHE A 40 -19.77 -9.63 14.34
C PHE A 40 -18.98 -8.36 14.05
N ALA A 41 -17.77 -8.53 13.52
CA ALA A 41 -17.00 -7.37 13.08
C ALA A 41 -17.75 -6.64 11.97
N ASN A 42 -18.02 -5.37 12.22
CA ASN A 42 -18.57 -4.41 11.27
C ASN A 42 -17.75 -4.47 9.93
N ARG A 43 -18.43 -4.34 8.79
CA ARG A 43 -17.84 -4.41 7.45
C ARG A 43 -16.87 -3.25 7.17
N GLU A 44 -17.15 -2.07 7.71
CA GLU A 44 -16.34 -0.86 7.63
C GLU A 44 -14.99 -1.01 8.37
N THR A 45 -14.90 -1.75 9.48
CA THR A 45 -13.65 -1.90 10.26
C THR A 45 -12.66 -2.93 9.72
N LYS A 46 -12.90 -3.50 8.53
CA LYS A 46 -12.01 -4.50 7.90
C LYS A 46 -11.50 -4.08 6.53
N GLN A 47 -11.62 -2.80 6.21
CA GLN A 47 -11.24 -2.26 4.91
C GLN A 47 -9.75 -2.45 4.65
N SER A 48 -8.89 -2.06 5.59
CA SER A 48 -7.44 -2.24 5.45
C SER A 48 -7.07 -3.71 5.20
N LYS A 49 -7.66 -4.66 5.93
CA LYS A 49 -7.39 -6.09 5.76
C LYS A 49 -7.78 -6.58 4.36
N SER A 50 -8.95 -6.16 3.86
CA SER A 50 -9.42 -6.56 2.53
C SER A 50 -8.53 -5.98 1.43
N ILE A 51 -8.22 -4.68 1.52
CA ILE A 51 -7.35 -3.98 0.57
C ILE A 51 -5.95 -4.59 0.57
N HIS A 52 -5.32 -4.75 1.73
CA HIS A 52 -4.00 -5.34 1.85
C HIS A 52 -3.96 -6.81 1.38
N GLY A 53 -5.01 -7.59 1.66
CA GLY A 53 -5.12 -8.97 1.19
C GLY A 53 -5.15 -9.07 -0.34
N ARG A 54 -5.95 -8.23 -1.00
CA ARG A 54 -6.03 -8.20 -2.48
C ARG A 54 -4.75 -7.65 -3.11
N LEU A 55 -4.19 -6.59 -2.53
CA LEU A 55 -2.93 -6.00 -2.99
C LEU A 55 -1.77 -6.99 -2.88
N TRP A 56 -1.71 -7.77 -1.80
CA TRP A 56 -0.69 -8.80 -1.63
C TRP A 56 -0.73 -9.85 -2.73
N SER A 57 -1.91 -10.39 -3.04
CA SER A 57 -2.06 -11.37 -4.13
C SER A 57 -1.62 -10.76 -5.46
N ALA A 58 -2.10 -9.55 -5.77
CA ALA A 58 -1.72 -8.87 -7.01
C ALA A 58 -0.21 -8.58 -7.10
N ALA A 59 0.44 -8.21 -5.99
CA ALA A 59 1.89 -8.03 -5.93
C ALA A 59 2.65 -9.36 -6.09
N SER A 60 2.07 -10.46 -5.62
CA SER A 60 2.63 -11.81 -5.76
C SER A 60 2.54 -12.31 -7.20
N ASP A 61 1.59 -11.84 -7.99
CA ASP A 61 1.45 -12.22 -9.42
C ASP A 61 2.40 -11.44 -10.35
N LEU A 62 3.09 -10.43 -9.83
CA LEU A 62 4.10 -9.67 -10.57
C LEU A 62 5.38 -10.49 -10.80
N SER A 63 6.04 -10.20 -11.93
CA SER A 63 7.40 -10.65 -12.21
C SER A 63 8.40 -10.08 -11.19
N SER A 64 9.55 -10.72 -11.04
CA SER A 64 10.59 -10.28 -10.10
C SER A 64 11.11 -8.87 -10.41
N SER A 65 11.19 -8.49 -11.68
CA SER A 65 11.54 -7.14 -12.13
C SER A 65 10.46 -6.12 -11.75
N ALA A 66 9.19 -6.42 -12.02
CA ALA A 66 8.08 -5.55 -11.65
C ALA A 66 7.96 -5.38 -10.12
N ARG A 67 8.18 -6.45 -9.34
CA ARG A 67 8.20 -6.35 -7.86
C ARG A 67 9.31 -5.45 -7.33
N LYS A 68 10.47 -5.41 -8.00
CA LYS A 68 11.54 -4.46 -7.65
C LYS A 68 11.13 -3.03 -7.98
N GLN A 69 10.46 -2.82 -9.11
CA GLN A 69 9.99 -1.49 -9.51
C GLN A 69 9.03 -0.91 -8.47
N ILE A 70 8.01 -1.64 -8.03
CA ILE A 70 7.01 -1.09 -7.09
C ILE A 70 7.59 -0.60 -5.76
N GLY A 71 8.77 -1.09 -5.36
CA GLY A 71 9.48 -0.61 -4.16
C GLY A 71 10.14 0.75 -4.32
N ASN A 72 10.32 1.23 -5.55
CA ASN A 72 10.89 2.56 -5.82
C ASN A 72 9.85 3.68 -5.57
N PRO A 73 10.31 4.89 -5.22
CA PRO A 73 9.43 6.06 -5.14
C PRO A 73 8.99 6.49 -6.55
N TYR A 74 7.68 6.74 -6.70
CA TYR A 74 7.09 7.28 -7.91
C TYR A 74 6.12 8.39 -7.51
N VAL A 75 6.57 9.62 -7.74
CA VAL A 75 5.97 10.85 -7.23
C VAL A 75 5.83 11.86 -8.36
N LEU A 76 5.07 12.93 -8.12
CA LEU A 76 4.80 13.98 -9.10
C LEU A 76 4.21 13.44 -10.42
N GLY A 77 3.33 12.43 -10.32
CA GLY A 77 2.65 11.84 -11.48
C GLY A 77 3.50 10.86 -12.29
N THR A 78 4.70 10.50 -11.83
CA THR A 78 5.57 9.54 -12.53
C THR A 78 4.92 8.14 -12.55
N PRO A 79 4.77 7.49 -13.72
CA PRO A 79 4.23 6.13 -13.79
C PRO A 79 5.16 5.08 -13.18
N VAL A 80 4.61 4.21 -12.33
CA VAL A 80 5.36 3.13 -11.63
C VAL A 80 6.11 2.20 -12.59
N PHE A 81 5.54 1.90 -13.75
CA PHE A 81 6.16 1.01 -14.74
C PHE A 81 6.84 1.77 -15.89
N GLY A 82 7.04 3.08 -15.71
CA GLY A 82 7.66 3.99 -16.67
C GLY A 82 6.84 4.29 -17.92
N VAL A 83 5.66 3.68 -18.08
CA VAL A 83 4.74 3.88 -19.20
C VAL A 83 3.29 3.82 -18.69
N ASP A 84 2.37 4.46 -19.39
CA ASP A 84 0.95 4.20 -19.20
C ASP A 84 0.64 2.76 -19.66
N LEU A 85 0.14 1.94 -18.74
CA LEU A 85 -0.18 0.53 -19.01
C LEU A 85 -1.29 0.34 -20.05
N ASN A 86 -2.08 1.36 -20.37
CA ASN A 86 -3.11 1.31 -21.42
C ASN A 86 -2.63 1.79 -22.79
N SER A 87 -1.42 2.34 -22.85
CA SER A 87 -0.85 2.87 -24.09
C SER A 87 -0.46 1.78 -25.10
N ALA A 88 -0.29 2.19 -26.37
CA ALA A 88 0.28 1.34 -27.40
C ALA A 88 1.75 0.99 -27.11
N GLU A 89 2.49 1.87 -26.43
CA GLU A 89 3.87 1.63 -26.02
C GLU A 89 3.96 0.45 -25.04
N ALA A 90 3.07 0.40 -24.04
CA ALA A 90 3.02 -0.72 -23.10
C ALA A 90 2.73 -2.06 -23.80
N ARG A 91 1.91 -2.07 -24.86
CA ARG A 91 1.64 -3.26 -25.70
C ARG A 91 2.85 -3.73 -26.50
N LYS A 92 3.81 -2.85 -26.79
CA LYS A 92 5.08 -3.23 -27.42
C LYS A 92 6.11 -3.73 -26.40
N LYS A 93 6.08 -3.19 -25.19
CA LYS A 93 7.06 -3.46 -24.13
C LYS A 93 6.79 -4.75 -23.36
N TYR A 94 5.52 -5.08 -23.13
CA TYR A 94 5.10 -6.18 -22.26
C TYR A 94 4.23 -7.18 -23.00
N SER A 95 4.30 -8.44 -22.59
CA SER A 95 3.38 -9.47 -23.08
C SER A 95 1.94 -9.20 -22.60
N SER A 96 0.94 -9.76 -23.30
CA SER A 96 -0.48 -9.58 -22.93
C SER A 96 -0.80 -10.09 -21.51
N SER A 97 -0.19 -11.20 -21.09
CA SER A 97 -0.35 -11.76 -19.74
C SER A 97 0.29 -10.86 -18.68
N GLU A 98 1.51 -10.38 -18.95
CA GLU A 98 2.20 -9.45 -18.05
C GLU A 98 1.44 -8.13 -17.90
N LEU A 99 0.92 -7.55 -18.99
CA LEU A 99 0.06 -6.37 -18.93
C LEU A 99 -1.19 -6.58 -18.07
N SER A 100 -1.81 -7.75 -18.16
CA SER A 100 -2.96 -8.08 -17.33
C SER A 100 -2.60 -8.02 -15.84
N ASN A 101 -1.46 -8.63 -15.46
CA ASN A 101 -0.98 -8.63 -14.08
C ASN A 101 -0.58 -7.22 -13.60
N LEU A 102 0.14 -6.46 -14.42
CA LEU A 102 0.54 -5.08 -14.11
C LEU A 102 -0.67 -4.17 -13.88
N ARG A 103 -1.70 -4.29 -14.73
CA ARG A 103 -2.95 -3.52 -14.59
C ARG A 103 -3.75 -3.96 -13.38
N ALA A 104 -3.83 -5.26 -13.11
CA ALA A 104 -4.48 -5.78 -11.91
C ALA A 104 -3.80 -5.26 -10.64
N TYR A 105 -2.47 -5.30 -10.59
CA TYR A 105 -1.68 -4.70 -9.52
C TYR A 105 -1.95 -3.20 -9.39
N LYS A 106 -1.83 -2.43 -10.48
CA LYS A 106 -1.99 -0.97 -10.43
C LYS A 106 -3.33 -0.55 -9.87
N ARG A 107 -4.42 -1.25 -10.22
CA ARG A 107 -5.75 -1.00 -9.64
C ARG A 107 -5.80 -1.23 -8.13
N MET A 108 -5.14 -2.28 -7.65
CA MET A 108 -5.09 -2.57 -6.21
C MET A 108 -4.17 -1.59 -5.48
N GLU A 109 -3.03 -1.23 -6.07
CA GLU A 109 -2.12 -0.21 -5.53
C GLU A 109 -2.84 1.13 -5.44
N ASP A 110 -3.56 1.53 -6.48
CA ASP A 110 -4.38 2.74 -6.52
C ASP A 110 -5.43 2.78 -5.41
N THR A 111 -6.02 1.63 -5.10
CA THR A 111 -7.00 1.50 -4.01
C THR A 111 -6.31 1.64 -2.65
N ALA A 112 -5.15 1.02 -2.49
CA ALA A 112 -4.37 1.11 -1.25
C ALA A 112 -3.81 2.51 -1.00
N VAL A 113 -3.33 3.20 -2.04
CA VAL A 113 -2.89 4.59 -1.97
C VAL A 113 -4.06 5.51 -1.64
N GLY A 114 -5.24 5.28 -2.23
CA GLY A 114 -6.45 6.03 -1.91
C GLY A 114 -6.84 5.90 -0.44
N PHE A 115 -6.88 4.66 0.06
CA PHE A 115 -7.12 4.38 1.48
C PHE A 115 -6.07 5.05 2.39
N ALA A 116 -4.78 4.93 2.06
CA ALA A 116 -3.72 5.57 2.83
C ALA A 116 -3.81 7.10 2.82
N SER A 117 -4.29 7.69 1.72
CA SER A 117 -4.52 9.13 1.61
C SER A 117 -5.68 9.59 2.50
N LEU A 118 -6.80 8.85 2.54
CA LEU A 118 -7.93 9.13 3.44
C LEU A 118 -7.51 9.02 4.91
N TYR A 119 -6.78 7.96 5.26
CA TYR A 119 -6.22 7.80 6.60
C TYR A 119 -5.26 8.95 6.96
N ALA A 120 -4.45 9.44 6.01
CA ALA A 120 -3.58 10.58 6.25
C ALA A 120 -4.34 11.90 6.47
N ILE A 121 -5.46 12.09 5.76
CA ILE A 121 -6.36 13.24 5.97
C ILE A 121 -6.96 13.17 7.39
N GLU A 122 -7.46 12.01 7.79
CA GLU A 122 -8.08 11.81 9.11
C GLU A 122 -7.10 12.04 10.26
N GLN A 123 -5.88 11.49 10.16
CA GLN A 123 -4.91 11.51 11.26
C GLN A 123 -4.07 12.79 11.31
N TRP A 124 -3.78 13.42 10.17
CA TRP A 124 -2.82 14.52 10.07
C TRP A 124 -3.34 15.75 9.33
N GLY A 125 -4.61 15.77 8.92
CA GLY A 125 -5.19 16.84 8.10
C GLY A 125 -4.74 16.83 6.64
N GLY A 126 -3.95 15.82 6.23
CA GLY A 126 -3.47 15.63 4.88
C GLY A 126 -2.00 15.23 4.82
N ALA A 127 -1.53 14.93 3.61
CA ALA A 127 -0.13 14.66 3.31
C ALA A 127 0.13 14.92 1.82
N SER A 128 1.39 15.11 1.43
CA SER A 128 1.75 15.19 0.00
C SER A 128 1.98 13.81 -0.60
N MET A 129 2.48 12.88 0.21
CA MET A 129 2.84 11.53 -0.24
C MET A 129 2.58 10.50 0.86
N VAL A 130 2.32 9.26 0.46
CA VAL A 130 2.16 8.12 1.35
C VAL A 130 3.06 6.97 0.95
N GLU A 131 3.49 6.20 1.94
CA GLU A 131 4.24 4.97 1.76
C GLU A 131 3.50 3.80 2.43
N ILE A 132 3.40 2.69 1.72
CA ILE A 132 2.64 1.52 2.14
C ILE A 132 3.60 0.35 2.31
N LYS A 133 3.45 -0.37 3.42
CA LYS A 133 4.16 -1.60 3.68
C LYS A 133 3.18 -2.71 3.95
N LEU A 134 3.32 -3.80 3.20
CA LEU A 134 2.59 -5.03 3.43
C LEU A 134 3.42 -5.92 4.36
N ARG A 135 2.85 -6.26 5.52
CA ARG A 135 3.45 -7.21 6.46
C ARG A 135 2.67 -8.53 6.42
N ARG A 136 3.39 -9.63 6.23
CA ARG A 136 2.85 -10.99 6.34
C ARG A 136 3.57 -11.71 7.47
N GLU A 137 2.78 -12.29 8.37
CA GLU A 137 3.25 -13.19 9.41
C GLU A 137 2.90 -14.61 8.96
N PRO A 138 3.88 -15.40 8.49
CA PRO A 138 3.63 -16.79 8.15
C PRO A 138 3.22 -17.55 9.41
N ILE A 139 2.35 -18.56 9.26
CA ILE A 139 2.06 -19.51 10.34
C ILE A 139 3.07 -20.65 10.21
N VAL A 140 3.53 -21.20 11.34
CA VAL A 140 4.33 -22.42 11.37
C VAL A 140 3.63 -23.51 10.55
N PRO A 141 4.30 -24.06 9.51
CA PRO A 141 3.77 -25.13 8.69
C PRO A 141 3.29 -26.30 9.55
N PHE A 142 2.22 -26.97 9.13
CA PHE A 142 1.62 -28.05 9.92
C PHE A 142 2.63 -29.11 10.37
N ALA A 143 3.53 -29.53 9.46
CA ALA A 143 4.59 -30.51 9.73
C ALA A 143 5.59 -30.09 10.83
N GLN A 144 5.68 -28.80 11.15
CA GLN A 144 6.63 -28.24 12.13
C GLN A 144 5.94 -27.80 13.42
N ARG A 145 4.62 -27.98 13.56
CA ARG A 145 3.87 -27.52 14.74
C ARG A 145 4.19 -28.30 16.02
N HIS A 146 4.77 -29.50 15.88
CA HIS A 146 5.24 -30.29 17.02
C HIS A 146 6.64 -29.90 17.48
N ASP A 147 7.34 -29.01 16.76
CA ASP A 147 8.62 -28.46 17.16
C ASP A 147 8.40 -27.11 17.87
N GLU A 148 8.60 -27.10 19.18
CA GLU A 148 8.45 -25.91 20.03
C GLU A 148 9.42 -24.77 19.64
N LYS A 149 10.48 -25.08 18.88
CA LYS A 149 11.46 -24.08 18.40
C LYS A 149 11.13 -23.57 17.00
N ALA A 150 10.12 -24.10 16.33
CA ALA A 150 9.74 -23.66 14.99
C ALA A 150 9.23 -22.21 15.04
N THR A 151 9.98 -21.31 14.41
CA THR A 151 9.61 -19.89 14.30
C THR A 151 9.55 -19.46 12.85
N THR A 152 8.66 -18.51 12.57
CA THR A 152 8.50 -17.91 11.25
C THR A 152 8.93 -16.46 11.28
N LYS A 153 9.68 -16.03 10.27
CA LYS A 153 10.04 -14.61 10.13
C LYS A 153 8.94 -13.85 9.38
N SER A 154 8.60 -12.68 9.89
CA SER A 154 7.73 -11.74 9.18
C SER A 154 8.36 -11.38 7.83
N ARG A 155 7.51 -11.29 6.81
CA ARG A 155 7.90 -10.83 5.48
C ARG A 155 7.29 -9.46 5.26
N GLU A 156 8.11 -8.54 4.77
CA GLU A 156 7.67 -7.19 4.45
C GLU A 156 7.84 -6.94 2.95
N THR A 157 6.86 -6.27 2.36
CA THR A 157 6.93 -5.78 0.99
C THR A 157 6.63 -4.29 1.02
N TYR A 158 7.62 -3.51 0.63
CA TYR A 158 7.54 -2.06 0.56
C TYR A 158 6.98 -1.67 -0.79
N ILE A 159 5.98 -0.81 -0.77
CA ILE A 159 5.51 -0.04 -1.92
C ILE A 159 6.06 1.36 -1.66
N GLY A 160 6.94 1.82 -2.56
CA GLY A 160 7.61 3.10 -2.39
C GLY A 160 6.63 4.27 -2.34
N TRP A 161 7.16 5.48 -2.12
CA TRP A 161 6.35 6.70 -2.05
C TRP A 161 5.45 6.88 -3.27
N ARG A 162 4.20 7.28 -3.00
CA ARG A 162 3.18 7.64 -4.00
C ARG A 162 2.55 8.97 -3.63
N ASP A 163 2.18 9.74 -4.63
CA ASP A 163 1.38 10.95 -4.43
C ASP A 163 0.04 10.60 -3.79
N THR A 164 -0.40 11.42 -2.84
CA THR A 164 -1.73 11.27 -2.25
C THR A 164 -2.82 11.57 -3.26
N LYS A 165 -3.93 10.84 -3.15
CA LYS A 165 -5.12 11.11 -3.95
C LYS A 165 -5.93 12.25 -3.36
N LYS A 166 -6.51 13.07 -4.24
CA LYS A 166 -7.46 14.11 -3.87
C LYS A 166 -8.85 13.51 -3.77
N PHE A 167 -9.60 13.92 -2.76
CA PHE A 167 -10.99 13.54 -2.53
C PHE A 167 -11.82 14.80 -2.32
N ASP A 168 -13.10 14.74 -2.72
CA ASP A 168 -14.04 15.81 -2.40
C ASP A 168 -14.45 15.78 -0.93
N GLU A 169 -15.01 16.89 -0.45
CA GLU A 169 -15.44 17.04 0.95
C GLU A 169 -16.48 15.99 1.34
N SER A 170 -17.39 15.62 0.42
CA SER A 170 -18.38 14.57 0.68
C SER A 170 -17.72 13.22 0.98
N THR A 171 -16.70 12.83 0.23
CA THR A 171 -15.99 11.57 0.42
C THR A 171 -15.22 11.58 1.73
N VAL A 172 -14.58 12.70 2.07
CA VAL A 172 -13.88 12.86 3.35
C VAL A 172 -14.87 12.79 4.52
N SER A 173 -16.02 13.45 4.42
CA SER A 173 -17.03 13.50 5.49
C SER A 173 -17.68 12.14 5.80
N VAL A 174 -17.75 11.24 4.81
CA VAL A 174 -18.25 9.87 5.03
C VAL A 174 -17.18 8.97 5.66
N TRP A 175 -15.91 9.34 5.51
CA TRP A 175 -14.77 8.61 6.07
C TRP A 175 -14.49 8.96 7.54
N SER A 176 -14.57 10.25 7.89
CA SER A 176 -14.29 10.83 9.23
C SER A 176 -15.46 10.69 10.20
#